data_AF-A0A354GS60-F1
#
_entry.id   AF-A0A354GS60-F1
#
_cell.length_a   1.000
_cell.length_b   1.000
_cell.length_c   1.000
_cell.angle_alpha   90.00
_cell.angle_beta   90.00
_cell.angle_gamma   90.00
#
_symmetry.space_group_name_H-M   'P 1'
#
loop_
_entity.id
_entity.type
_entity.pdbx_description
1 polymer ?
#
loop_
_entity_poly.entity_id
_entity_poly.type
_entity_poly.pdbx_seq_one_letter_code
_entity_poly.pdbx_strand_id
1 'polypeptide(L)' 'MSPIVLILVVILILVLLGGGYGYRSGNNILAGGGGLVGLILIILLILFLMKLL' A
#
# COMPACT_ATOMS: atom_id res chain seq x y z
N MET A 1 -9.06 -2.03 -16.77
CA MET A 1 -8.83 -2.28 -15.33
C MET A 1 -10.18 -2.20 -14.64
N SER A 2 -10.51 -3.14 -13.75
CA SER A 2 -11.75 -3.03 -12.98
C SER A 2 -11.65 -1.84 -12.00
N PRO A 3 -12.77 -1.19 -11.65
CA PRO A 3 -12.76 -0.06 -10.71
C PRO A 3 -12.10 -0.38 -9.37
N ILE A 4 -12.23 -1.63 -8.90
CA ILE A 4 -11.63 -2.08 -7.64
C ILE A 4 -10.10 -2.11 -7.68
N VAL A 5 -9.49 -2.47 -8.82
CA VAL A 5 -8.03 -2.45 -8.99
C VAL A 5 -7.51 -1.02 -8.93
N LEU A 6 -8.22 -0.08 -9.56
CA LEU A 6 -7.86 1.33 -9.50
C LEU A 6 -7.86 1.85 -8.06
N ILE A 7 -8.91 1.53 -7.30
CA ILE A 7 -9.03 1.93 -5.89
C ILE A 7 -7.87 1.35 -5.06
N LEU A 8 -7.55 0.05 -5.23
CA LEU A 8 -6.44 -0.59 -4.53
C LEU A 8 -5.10 0.08 -4.84
N VAL A 9 -4.86 0.43 -6.11
CA VAL A 9 -3.63 1.14 -6.53
C VAL A 9 -3.56 2.52 -5.90
N VAL A 10 -4.65 3.28 -5.87
CA VAL A 10 -4.68 4.61 -5.23
C VAL A 10 -4.38 4.50 -3.73
N ILE A 11 -5.03 3.57 -3.03
CA ILE A 11 -4.77 3.34 -1.59
C ILE A 11 -3.32 2.92 -1.37
N LEU A 12 -2.78 2.02 -2.19
CA LEU A 12 -1.40 1.58 -2.10
C LEU A 12 -0.42 2.75 -2.20
N ILE A 13 -0.62 3.65 -3.18
CA ILE A 13 0.22 4.84 -3.35
C ILE A 13 0.16 5.73 -2.11
N LEU A 14 -1.04 6.01 -1.58
CA LEU A 14 -1.20 6.84 -0.38
C LEU A 14 -0.50 6.23 0.84
N VAL A 15 -0.60 4.91 1.01
CA VAL A 15 0.04 4.18 2.12
C VAL A 15 1.56 4.24 2.02
N LEU A 16 2.13 4.00 0.83
CA LEU A 16 3.58 4.05 0.62
C LEU A 16 4.14 5.47 0.81
N LEU A 17 3.46 6.48 0.28
CA LEU A 17 3.85 7.88 0.46
C LEU A 17 3.69 8.32 1.93
N GLY A 18 2.63 7.89 2.60
CA GLY A 18 2.44 8.11 4.04
C GLY A 18 3.54 7.47 4.88
N GLY A 19 3.99 6.26 4.52
CA GLY A 19 5.13 5.60 5.14
C GLY A 19 6.44 6.37 4.94
N GLY A 20 6.71 6.83 3.72
CA GLY A 20 7.87 7.67 3.42
C GLY A 20 7.85 9.02 4.17
N TYR A 21 6.68 9.64 4.28
CA TYR A 21 6.48 10.84 5.11
C TYR A 21 6.72 10.54 6.60
N GLY A 22 6.22 9.41 7.10
CA GLY A 22 6.47 8.94 8.46
C GLY A 22 7.95 8.79 8.75
N TYR A 23 8.69 8.17 7.83
CA TYR A 23 10.15 8.02 7.93
C TYR A 23 10.85 9.39 7.99
N ARG A 24 10.48 10.30 7.08
CA ARG A 24 11.06 11.65 7.02
C ARG A 24 10.75 12.51 8.26
N SER A 25 9.56 12.35 8.83
CA SER A 25 9.10 13.11 9.99
C SER A 25 9.54 12.53 11.34
N GLY A 26 10.25 11.39 11.34
CA GLY A 26 10.61 10.67 12.58
C GLY A 26 9.41 10.02 13.27
N ASN A 27 8.25 9.92 12.60
CA ASN A 27 7.09 9.22 13.12
C ASN A 27 7.18 7.72 12.78
N ASN A 28 7.75 6.96 13.71
CA ASN A 28 7.99 5.53 13.56
C ASN A 28 6.70 4.72 13.33
N ILE A 29 5.56 5.17 13.86
CA ILE A 29 4.27 4.50 13.69
C ILE A 29 3.81 4.62 12.24
N LEU A 30 3.86 5.83 11.67
CA LEU A 30 3.52 6.05 10.26
C LEU A 30 4.53 5.36 9.33
N ALA A 31 5.82 5.42 9.65
CA ALA A 31 6.87 4.80 8.84
C ALA A 31 6.70 3.28 8.77
N GLY A 32 6.59 2.63 9.94
CA GLY A 32 6.40 1.19 10.05
C GLY A 32 5.05 0.75 9.50
N GLY A 33 3.97 1.43 9.89
CA GLY A 33 2.61 1.14 9.43
C GLY A 33 2.47 1.26 7.91
N GLY A 34 3.00 2.33 7.33
CA GLY A 34 2.97 2.53 5.87
C GLY A 34 3.77 1.47 5.12
N GLY A 35 4.94 1.07 5.62
CA GLY A 35 5.73 -0.01 5.04
C GLY A 35 5.02 -1.37 5.10
N LEU A 36 4.51 -1.75 6.27
CA LEU A 36 3.87 -3.04 6.50
C LEU A 36 2.55 -3.16 5.72
N VAL A 37 1.67 -2.15 5.82
CA VAL A 37 0.40 -2.14 5.09
C VAL A 37 0.64 -2.05 3.58
N GLY A 38 1.63 -1.26 3.15
CA GLY A 38 2.00 -1.17 1.74
C GLY A 38 2.42 -2.51 1.15
N LEU A 39 3.23 -3.27 1.89
CA LEU A 39 3.65 -4.62 1.47
C LEU A 39 2.47 -5.59 1.36
N ILE A 40 1.55 -5.57 2.33
CA ILE A 40 0.33 -6.39 2.30
C ILE A 40 -0.52 -6.03 1.07
N LEU A 41 -0.73 -4.75 0.80
CA LEU A 41 -1.52 -4.29 -0.36
C LEU A 41 -0.88 -4.69 -1.69
N ILE A 42 0.45 -4.67 -1.80
CA ILE A 42 1.17 -5.16 -2.99
C ILE A 42 0.90 -6.65 -3.20
N ILE A 43 1.00 -7.47 -2.15
CA ILE A 43 0.74 -8.91 -2.22
C ILE A 43 -0.70 -9.17 -2.68
N LEU A 44 -1.68 -8.50 -2.06
CA LEU A 44 -3.09 -8.65 -2.42
C LEU A 44 -3.36 -8.22 -3.87
N LEU A 45 -2.74 -7.13 -4.32
CA LEU A 45 -2.86 -6.67 -5.69
C LEU A 45 -2.31 -7.70 -6.69
N ILE A 46 -1.14 -8.28 -6.41
CA ILE A 46 -0.55 -9.32 -7.25
C ILE A 46 -1.45 -10.56 -7.31
N LEU A 47 -1.90 -11.06 -6.16
CA LEU A 47 -2.77 -12.24 -6.10
C LEU A 47 -4.09 -12.01 -6.87
N PHE A 48 -4.69 -10.83 -6.73
CA PHE A 48 -5.88 -10.45 -7.46
C PHE A 48 -5.63 -10.39 -8.98
N LEU A 49 -4.52 -9.79 -9.42
CA LEU A 49 -4.16 -9.71 -10.84
C LEU A 49 -3.86 -11.10 -11.44
N MET A 50 -3.31 -12.02 -10.65
CA MET A 50 -3.10 -13.42 -11.02
C MET A 50 -4.38 -14.26 -10.97
N LYS A 51 -5.53 -13.70 -10.56
CA LYS A 51 -6.80 -14.41 -10.36
C LYS A 51 -6.70 -15.53 -9.31
N LEU A 52 -5.83 -15.35 -8.33
CA LEU A 52 -5.70 -16.23 -7.16
C LEU A 52 -6.59 -15.75 -5.99
N LEU A 53 -7.32 -14.66 -6.19
CA LEU A 53 -8.18 -13.96 -5.23
C LEU A 53 -9.42 -13.41 -5.93
#